data_AF-A0A5D2QEI6-F1
#
_entry.id   AF-A0A5D2QEI6-F1
#
_cell.length_a   1.000
_cell.length_b   1.000
_cell.length_c   1.000
_cell.angle_alpha   90.00
_cell.angle_beta   90.00
_cell.angle_gamma   90.00
#
_symmetry.space_group_name_H-M   'P 1'
#
loop_
_entity.id
_entity.type
_entity.pdbx_description
1 polymer ?
#
loop_
_entity_poly.entity_id
_entity_poly.type
_entity_poly.pdbx_seq_one_letter_code
_entity_poly.pdbx_strand_id
1 'polypeptide(L)'
;MIRACPLFEDFRLIYATGLKVFKVSNLAKLKRIDLHTCSELKEVNLQAPNLETFCYVVLKYRSYKIDLSTCNALKSLTLEDATLKDESFQNHLSCFPALEKLVLSKCNFLKNITISSYKVKILILRECKQLEEADIISPNLLSFEYKGEKMPFTSLNPSSLKEAKLYFKPSGQGLKLVVRSDKNIVIYERPKGIFLPQVYDLKLDVVKSSVDLEDLLDYILRTWRPLTLSSLSTSRSRLPKLVCKKLITREKDPSCCTYNASGDKCWRHFLGNVETENLVNGKSKSEWIAWLRSSKSKFKINYFRLSWKHGKHVSQGLKGRLMFD
;
A
#
# COMPACT_ATOMS: atom_id res chain seq x y z
N MET A 1 4.11 -5.76 40.20
CA MET A 1 2.69 -5.35 40.32
C MET A 1 2.68 -3.87 40.67
N ILE A 2 2.24 -2.98 39.77
CA ILE A 2 2.17 -1.54 40.06
C ILE A 2 0.85 -1.31 40.80
N ARG A 3 0.88 -1.27 42.13
CA ARG A 3 -0.32 -1.08 42.96
C ARG A 3 -0.51 0.34 43.51
N ALA A 4 0.37 1.29 43.16
CA ALA A 4 0.61 2.41 44.07
C ALA A 4 0.32 3.84 43.57
N CYS A 5 -0.28 4.08 42.40
CA CYS A 5 -0.51 5.47 41.96
C CYS A 5 -1.69 5.63 40.98
N PRO A 6 -2.86 6.10 41.46
CA PRO A 6 -4.07 6.28 40.64
C PRO A 6 -3.96 7.45 39.64
N LEU A 7 -2.85 8.20 39.65
CA LEU A 7 -2.59 9.34 38.78
C LEU A 7 -1.67 9.06 37.58
N PHE A 8 -1.11 7.84 37.46
CA PHE A 8 -0.20 7.55 36.35
C PHE A 8 -0.93 7.61 35.00
N GLU A 9 -0.48 8.52 34.13
CA GLU A 9 -0.99 8.65 32.75
C GLU A 9 -0.08 7.97 31.71
N ASP A 10 1.22 7.93 31.95
CA ASP A 10 2.23 7.36 31.06
C ASP A 10 3.10 6.38 31.85
N PHE A 11 3.16 5.13 31.38
CA PHE A 11 4.02 4.11 31.94
C PHE A 11 4.93 3.54 30.85
N ARG A 12 6.25 3.58 31.07
CA ARG A 12 7.23 3.01 30.14
C ARG A 12 8.17 2.10 30.89
N LEU A 13 8.33 0.89 30.36
CA LEU A 13 9.27 -0.09 30.87
C LEU A 13 10.27 -0.42 29.75
N ILE A 14 11.55 -0.16 30.02
CA ILE A 14 12.62 -0.31 29.04
C ILE A 14 13.69 -1.22 29.63
N TYR A 15 14.11 -2.24 28.88
CA TYR A 15 15.17 -3.19 29.28
C TYR A 15 14.90 -3.93 30.61
N ALA A 16 13.65 -4.28 30.90
CA ALA A 16 13.34 -5.06 32.10
C ALA A 16 13.73 -6.53 31.94
N THR A 17 14.64 -6.99 32.79
CA THR A 17 15.04 -8.41 32.95
C THR A 17 14.26 -9.06 34.10
N GLY A 18 14.08 -10.38 34.06
CA GLY A 18 13.35 -11.15 35.09
C GLY A 18 11.83 -10.98 35.12
N LEU A 19 11.26 -9.98 34.43
CA LEU A 19 9.81 -9.77 34.39
C LEU A 19 9.14 -10.74 33.43
N LYS A 20 8.47 -11.77 33.99
CA LYS A 20 7.74 -12.78 33.20
C LYS A 20 6.29 -12.39 32.87
N VAL A 21 5.64 -11.62 33.74
CA VAL A 21 4.22 -11.27 33.63
C VAL A 21 4.03 -9.79 33.94
N PHE A 22 3.36 -9.07 33.03
CA PHE A 22 2.98 -7.68 33.20
C PHE A 22 1.46 -7.56 33.29
N LYS A 23 0.98 -7.11 34.44
CA LYS A 23 -0.45 -6.97 34.74
C LYS A 23 -0.74 -5.56 35.21
N VAL A 24 -1.74 -4.94 34.59
CA VAL A 24 -2.28 -3.64 34.99
C VAL A 24 -3.76 -3.79 35.22
N SER A 25 -4.23 -3.32 36.38
CA SER A 25 -5.64 -3.21 36.70
C SER A 25 -5.87 -1.94 37.54
N ASN A 26 -7.08 -1.39 37.46
CA ASN A 26 -7.54 -0.27 38.29
C ASN A 26 -6.73 1.05 38.15
N LEU A 27 -6.13 1.32 36.98
CA LEU A 27 -5.45 2.59 36.70
C LEU A 27 -6.25 3.44 35.71
N ALA A 28 -7.31 4.08 36.22
CA ALA A 28 -8.28 4.80 35.39
C ALA A 28 -7.70 6.00 34.62
N LYS A 29 -6.60 6.61 35.09
CA LYS A 29 -5.95 7.73 34.39
C LYS A 29 -4.88 7.30 33.38
N LEU A 30 -4.56 6.00 33.30
CA LEU A 30 -3.48 5.51 32.45
C LEU A 30 -3.88 5.60 30.98
N LYS A 31 -3.12 6.39 30.21
CA LYS A 31 -3.35 6.65 28.78
C LYS A 31 -2.28 6.03 27.89
N ARG A 32 -1.08 5.78 28.41
CA ARG A 32 0.03 5.22 27.62
C ARG A 32 0.76 4.12 28.37
N ILE A 33 1.01 3.01 27.67
CA ILE A 33 1.93 1.96 28.08
C ILE A 33 2.92 1.68 26.95
N ASP A 34 4.22 1.77 27.26
CA ASP A 34 5.29 1.33 26.39
C ASP A 34 6.10 0.22 27.06
N LEU A 35 6.26 -0.91 26.38
CA LEU A 35 7.08 -2.05 26.82
C LEU A 35 8.17 -2.29 25.78
N HIS A 36 9.41 -1.91 26.10
CA HIS A 36 10.56 -1.98 25.22
C HIS A 36 11.62 -2.96 25.75
N THR A 37 11.99 -3.92 24.92
CA THR A 37 13.10 -4.86 25.18
C THR A 37 12.94 -5.68 26.46
N CYS A 38 11.70 -6.06 26.80
CA CYS A 38 11.39 -6.93 27.94
C CYS A 38 11.54 -8.41 27.57
N SER A 39 12.78 -8.92 27.47
CA SER A 39 13.09 -10.21 26.82
C SER A 39 12.58 -11.48 27.52
N GLU A 40 12.13 -11.37 28.77
CA GLU A 40 11.59 -12.47 29.56
C GLU A 40 10.06 -12.43 29.69
N LEU A 41 9.42 -11.41 29.11
CA LEU A 41 7.99 -11.22 29.24
C LEU A 41 7.22 -12.25 28.40
N LYS A 42 6.38 -13.05 29.07
CA LYS A 42 5.57 -14.10 28.47
C LYS A 42 4.08 -13.75 28.43
N GLU A 43 3.64 -12.87 29.31
CA GLU A 43 2.23 -12.50 29.43
C GLU A 43 2.08 -11.00 29.71
N VAL A 44 1.19 -10.37 28.94
CA VAL A 44 0.73 -8.99 29.13
C VAL A 44 -0.79 -9.03 29.23
N ASN A 45 -1.33 -8.62 30.37
CA ASN A 45 -2.77 -8.52 30.58
C ASN A 45 -3.10 -7.12 31.12
N LEU A 46 -3.81 -6.35 30.30
CA LEU A 46 -4.18 -4.97 30.62
C LEU A 46 -5.69 -4.86 30.81
N GLN A 47 -6.07 -4.46 32.02
CA GLN A 47 -7.41 -3.98 32.38
C GLN A 47 -7.38 -2.45 32.49
N ALA A 48 -7.32 -1.79 31.33
CA ALA A 48 -7.12 -0.35 31.22
C ALA A 48 -8.03 0.24 30.13
N PRO A 49 -9.32 0.49 30.41
CA PRO A 49 -10.29 0.93 29.40
C PRO A 49 -9.96 2.30 28.79
N ASN A 50 -9.31 3.18 29.56
CA ASN A 50 -8.92 4.53 29.13
C ASN A 50 -7.54 4.58 28.44
N LEU A 51 -6.92 3.43 28.17
CA LEU A 51 -5.62 3.38 27.52
C LEU A 51 -5.75 3.84 26.06
N GLU A 52 -5.03 4.90 25.70
CA GLU A 52 -5.06 5.49 24.35
C GLU A 52 -3.91 5.00 23.48
N THR A 53 -2.76 4.69 24.07
CA THR A 53 -1.55 4.24 23.35
C THR A 53 -0.93 3.01 24.00
N PHE A 54 -0.68 1.99 23.18
CA PHE A 54 0.05 0.80 23.58
C PHE A 54 1.18 0.52 22.59
N CYS A 55 2.40 0.41 23.10
CA CYS A 55 3.58 0.05 22.32
C CYS A 55 4.25 -1.17 22.93
N TYR A 56 4.43 -2.20 22.13
CA TYR A 56 5.14 -3.42 22.52
C TYR A 56 6.25 -3.70 21.52
N VAL A 57 7.51 -3.60 21.95
CA VAL A 57 8.69 -3.77 21.10
C VAL A 57 9.70 -4.68 21.77
N VAL A 58 10.01 -5.82 21.15
CA VAL A 58 10.94 -6.82 21.72
C VAL A 58 12.01 -7.20 20.69
N LEU A 59 13.20 -7.54 21.19
CA LEU A 59 14.37 -7.87 20.37
C LEU A 59 14.56 -9.38 20.11
N LYS A 60 13.65 -10.25 20.58
CA LYS A 60 13.82 -11.72 20.52
C LYS A 60 12.49 -12.46 20.30
N TYR A 61 12.50 -13.36 19.32
CA TYR A 61 11.42 -14.30 18.99
C TYR A 61 11.04 -15.17 20.19
N ARG A 62 10.04 -14.76 20.97
CA ARG A 62 9.46 -15.60 22.02
C ARG A 62 7.96 -15.51 21.97
N SER A 63 7.30 -16.66 22.15
CA SER A 63 5.85 -16.69 22.28
C SER A 63 5.45 -15.96 23.55
N TYR A 64 4.50 -15.05 23.38
CA TYR A 64 3.88 -14.35 24.50
C TYR A 64 2.39 -14.19 24.24
N LYS A 65 1.62 -14.07 25.32
CA LYS A 65 0.19 -13.79 25.27
C LYS A 65 -0.03 -12.32 25.60
N ILE A 66 -0.58 -11.57 24.65
CA ILE A 66 -1.12 -10.23 24.89
C ILE A 66 -2.64 -10.36 24.97
N ASP A 67 -3.21 -9.78 26.02
CA ASP A 67 -4.65 -9.53 26.14
C ASP A 67 -4.88 -8.03 26.37
N LEU A 68 -5.50 -7.41 25.36
CA LEU A 68 -5.87 -6.00 25.35
C LEU A 68 -7.39 -5.82 25.22
N SER A 69 -8.18 -6.89 25.40
CA SER A 69 -9.62 -6.92 25.10
C SER A 69 -10.43 -5.79 25.78
N THR A 70 -9.96 -5.27 26.91
CA THR A 70 -10.63 -4.19 27.64
C THR A 70 -10.21 -2.79 27.23
N CYS A 71 -9.17 -2.62 26.39
CA CYS A 71 -8.59 -1.33 26.01
C CYS A 71 -9.38 -0.63 24.89
N ASN A 72 -10.67 -0.37 25.12
CA ASN A 72 -11.59 0.15 24.09
C ASN A 72 -11.29 1.58 23.62
N ALA A 73 -10.62 2.41 24.43
CA ALA A 73 -10.21 3.77 24.05
C ALA A 73 -8.91 3.82 23.22
N LEU A 74 -8.34 2.68 22.83
CA LEU A 74 -7.05 2.60 22.16
C LEU A 74 -7.09 3.29 20.79
N LYS A 75 -6.27 4.34 20.63
CA LYS A 75 -6.10 5.12 19.39
C LYS A 75 -4.83 4.75 18.64
N SER A 76 -3.79 4.30 19.33
CA SER A 76 -2.50 3.94 18.73
C SER A 76 -2.00 2.60 19.25
N LEU A 77 -1.85 1.63 18.35
CA LEU A 77 -1.30 0.31 18.62
C LEU A 77 0.00 0.11 17.84
N THR A 78 1.07 -0.22 18.55
CA THR A 78 2.34 -0.65 17.96
C THR A 78 2.74 -2.01 18.52
N LEU A 79 2.91 -2.98 17.63
CA LEU A 79 3.35 -4.33 17.96
C LEU A 79 4.57 -4.67 17.10
N GLU A 80 5.69 -4.97 17.74
CA GLU A 80 6.87 -5.53 17.09
C GLU A 80 7.16 -6.94 17.61
N ASP A 81 7.42 -7.85 16.67
CA ASP A 81 7.72 -9.27 16.89
C ASP A 81 6.60 -10.03 17.61
N ALA A 82 5.35 -9.68 17.30
CA ALA A 82 4.20 -10.30 17.94
C ALA A 82 3.90 -11.71 17.43
N THR A 83 3.68 -12.64 18.36
CA THR A 83 3.32 -14.02 18.07
C THR A 83 1.81 -14.23 17.89
N LEU A 84 1.10 -13.19 17.47
CA LEU A 84 -0.34 -13.23 17.20
C LEU A 84 -0.59 -13.93 15.86
N LYS A 85 -1.55 -14.86 15.85
CA LYS A 85 -2.11 -15.45 14.62
C LYS A 85 -3.31 -14.65 14.15
N ASP A 86 -3.70 -14.86 12.89
CA ASP A 86 -4.76 -14.12 12.19
C ASP A 86 -6.05 -13.94 13.01
N GLU A 87 -6.65 -15.03 13.49
CA GLU A 87 -7.90 -14.98 14.29
C GLU A 87 -7.74 -14.15 15.57
N SER A 88 -6.65 -14.37 16.30
CA SER A 88 -6.38 -13.62 17.52
C SER A 88 -6.17 -12.13 17.23
N PHE A 89 -5.51 -11.80 16.12
CA PHE A 89 -5.32 -10.42 15.70
C PHE A 89 -6.65 -9.75 15.32
N GLN A 90 -7.53 -10.44 14.59
CA GLN A 90 -8.86 -9.94 14.25
C GLN A 90 -9.72 -9.70 15.49
N ASN A 91 -9.73 -10.65 16.42
CA ASN A 91 -10.46 -10.52 17.68
C ASN A 91 -9.98 -9.30 18.48
N HIS A 92 -8.67 -9.08 18.57
CA HIS A 92 -8.13 -7.87 19.21
C HIS A 92 -8.53 -6.59 18.49
N LEU A 93 -8.41 -6.52 17.16
CA LEU A 93 -8.80 -5.33 16.40
C LEU A 93 -10.27 -4.94 16.61
N SER A 94 -11.16 -5.93 16.72
CA SER A 94 -12.59 -5.69 16.98
C SER A 94 -12.86 -4.96 18.31
N CYS A 95 -11.94 -5.09 19.28
CA CYS A 95 -12.02 -4.41 20.57
C CYS A 95 -11.57 -2.93 20.54
N PHE A 96 -11.02 -2.44 19.41
CA PHE A 96 -10.44 -1.09 19.31
C PHE A 96 -11.19 -0.19 18.32
N PRO A 97 -12.46 0.18 18.59
CA PRO A 97 -13.28 0.95 17.66
C PRO A 97 -12.73 2.36 17.38
N ALA A 98 -11.90 2.89 18.28
CA ALA A 98 -11.28 4.21 18.17
C ALA A 98 -9.89 4.21 17.51
N LEU A 99 -9.40 3.07 17.01
CA LEU A 99 -8.03 2.93 16.53
C LEU A 99 -7.75 3.82 15.31
N GLU A 100 -6.80 4.75 15.46
CA GLU A 100 -6.37 5.68 14.40
C GLU A 100 -5.01 5.30 13.80
N LYS A 101 -4.14 4.66 14.58
CA LYS A 101 -2.80 4.27 14.16
C LYS A 101 -2.53 2.80 14.49
N LEU A 102 -2.12 2.06 13.47
CA LEU A 102 -1.72 0.67 13.59
C LEU A 102 -0.32 0.46 13.01
N VAL A 103 0.59 -0.07 13.83
CA VAL A 103 1.95 -0.42 13.43
C VAL A 103 2.19 -1.89 13.77
N LEU A 104 2.46 -2.70 12.76
CA LEU A 104 2.87 -4.09 12.89
C LEU A 104 4.27 -4.25 12.29
N SER A 105 5.22 -4.68 13.10
CA SER A 105 6.60 -4.93 12.67
C SER A 105 7.02 -6.34 13.04
N LYS A 106 7.60 -7.11 12.10
CA LYS A 106 8.09 -8.47 12.34
C LYS A 106 7.04 -9.44 12.92
N CYS A 107 5.74 -9.17 12.74
CA CYS A 107 4.64 -10.05 13.19
C CYS A 107 4.53 -11.26 12.26
N ASN A 108 5.48 -12.18 12.37
CA ASN A 108 5.72 -13.26 11.39
C ASN A 108 4.72 -14.41 11.47
N PHE A 109 3.77 -14.39 12.39
CA PHE A 109 2.72 -15.41 12.50
C PHE A 109 1.41 -14.99 11.82
N LEU A 110 1.35 -13.75 11.33
CA LEU A 110 0.24 -13.26 10.52
C LEU A 110 0.42 -13.70 9.08
N LYS A 111 -0.63 -14.30 8.51
CA LYS A 111 -0.69 -14.75 7.12
C LYS A 111 -1.74 -13.99 6.33
N ASN A 112 -2.96 -13.97 6.83
CA ASN A 112 -4.10 -13.35 6.16
C ASN A 112 -4.80 -12.40 7.14
N ILE A 113 -4.77 -11.09 6.83
CA ILE A 113 -5.39 -10.08 7.69
C ILE A 113 -6.35 -9.20 6.92
N THR A 114 -7.47 -8.86 7.55
CA THR A 114 -8.37 -7.81 7.10
C THR A 114 -8.28 -6.64 8.08
N ILE A 115 -8.17 -5.42 7.57
CA ILE A 115 -8.22 -4.18 8.35
C ILE A 115 -9.40 -3.38 7.82
N SER A 116 -10.55 -3.52 8.49
CA SER A 116 -11.78 -2.80 8.17
C SER A 116 -12.04 -1.74 9.23
N SER A 117 -11.74 -0.47 8.93
CA SER A 117 -11.95 0.62 9.88
C SER A 117 -12.03 1.98 9.19
N TYR A 118 -13.06 2.75 9.56
CA TYR A 118 -13.21 4.16 9.15
C TYR A 118 -12.35 5.12 9.98
N LYS A 119 -11.71 4.66 11.07
CA LYS A 119 -10.93 5.52 11.97
C LYS A 119 -9.43 5.44 11.72
N VAL A 120 -8.93 4.34 11.17
CA VAL A 120 -7.50 4.17 10.88
C VAL A 120 -7.05 5.21 9.86
N LYS A 121 -6.11 6.06 10.28
CA LYS A 121 -5.46 7.11 9.48
C LYS A 121 -4.03 6.75 9.09
N ILE A 122 -3.35 5.96 9.93
CA ILE A 122 -1.95 5.57 9.72
C ILE A 122 -1.82 4.06 9.85
N LEU A 123 -1.34 3.41 8.79
CA LEU A 123 -1.04 1.98 8.78
C LEU A 123 0.42 1.76 8.39
N ILE A 124 1.16 1.03 9.22
CA ILE A 124 2.55 0.67 8.99
C ILE A 124 2.70 -0.84 9.15
N LEU A 125 3.14 -1.51 8.10
CA LEU A 125 3.37 -2.96 8.04
C LEU A 125 4.81 -3.21 7.63
N ARG A 126 5.64 -3.75 8.53
CA ARG A 126 7.09 -3.92 8.29
C ARG A 126 7.54 -5.33 8.59
N GLU A 127 8.22 -5.95 7.65
CA GLU A 127 8.96 -7.21 7.84
C GLU A 127 8.10 -8.36 8.41
N CYS A 128 6.79 -8.37 8.17
CA CYS A 128 5.90 -9.50 8.47
C CYS A 128 6.08 -10.57 7.39
N LYS A 129 7.01 -11.50 7.61
CA LYS A 129 7.54 -12.39 6.55
C LYS A 129 6.55 -13.43 6.01
N GLN A 130 5.60 -13.87 6.84
CA GLN A 130 4.58 -14.85 6.44
C GLN A 130 3.28 -14.19 5.97
N LEU A 131 3.21 -12.86 5.92
CA LEU A 131 2.02 -12.15 5.48
C LEU A 131 1.85 -12.35 3.97
N GLU A 132 0.84 -13.15 3.60
CA GLU A 132 0.50 -13.54 2.24
C GLU A 132 -0.58 -12.62 1.66
N GLU A 133 -1.64 -12.39 2.43
CA GLU A 133 -2.77 -11.54 2.03
C GLU A 133 -3.10 -10.49 3.11
N ALA A 134 -3.36 -9.27 2.66
CA ALA A 134 -3.85 -8.20 3.51
C ALA A 134 -4.92 -7.37 2.79
N ASP A 135 -6.14 -7.39 3.31
CA ASP A 135 -7.27 -6.61 2.81
C ASP A 135 -7.45 -5.35 3.65
N ILE A 136 -7.23 -4.18 3.05
CA ILE A 136 -7.31 -2.89 3.75
C ILE A 136 -8.55 -2.13 3.27
N ILE A 137 -9.59 -2.15 4.09
CA ILE A 137 -10.86 -1.44 3.90
C ILE A 137 -10.89 -0.25 4.87
N SER A 138 -10.12 0.79 4.54
CA SER A 138 -10.02 1.99 5.37
C SER A 138 -10.05 3.26 4.52
N PRO A 139 -11.23 3.85 4.29
CA PRO A 139 -11.38 4.99 3.37
C PRO A 139 -10.74 6.28 3.89
N ASN A 140 -10.50 6.37 5.21
CA ASN A 140 -9.86 7.51 5.87
C ASN A 140 -8.35 7.31 6.10
N LEU A 141 -7.76 6.27 5.49
CA LEU A 141 -6.32 6.02 5.57
C LEU A 141 -5.56 7.16 4.88
N LEU A 142 -4.76 7.90 5.64
CA LEU A 142 -3.99 9.06 5.18
C LEU A 142 -2.54 8.71 4.86
N SER A 143 -1.95 7.80 5.63
CA SER A 143 -0.55 7.39 5.50
C SER A 143 -0.45 5.87 5.54
N PHE A 144 0.25 5.32 4.55
CA PHE A 144 0.53 3.90 4.46
C PHE A 144 2.03 3.66 4.35
N GLU A 145 2.57 2.73 5.13
CA GLU A 145 3.92 2.25 4.95
C GLU A 145 3.94 0.73 4.92
N TYR A 146 4.61 0.19 3.91
CA TYR A 146 4.88 -1.23 3.78
C TYR A 146 6.37 -1.47 3.61
N LYS A 147 6.93 -2.41 4.37
CA LYS A 147 8.26 -2.97 4.14
C LYS A 147 8.19 -4.49 4.12
N GLY A 148 8.66 -5.14 3.05
CA GLY A 148 8.60 -6.60 2.96
C GLY A 148 9.27 -7.17 1.72
N GLU A 149 9.13 -8.48 1.53
CA GLU A 149 9.75 -9.19 0.40
C GLU A 149 8.81 -9.30 -0.80
N LYS A 150 7.51 -9.47 -0.54
CA LYS A 150 6.43 -9.53 -1.54
C LYS A 150 5.33 -8.59 -1.10
N MET A 151 4.54 -8.06 -2.02
CA MET A 151 3.41 -7.22 -1.67
C MET A 151 2.18 -8.10 -1.38
N PRO A 152 1.60 -8.09 -0.17
CA PRO A 152 0.49 -8.96 0.20
C PRO A 152 -0.90 -8.38 -0.14
N PHE A 153 -0.98 -7.21 -0.78
CA PHE A 153 -2.26 -6.54 -1.06
C PHE A 153 -2.69 -6.81 -2.51
N THR A 154 -3.88 -7.35 -2.69
CA THR A 154 -4.51 -7.49 -4.02
C THR A 154 -5.24 -6.22 -4.44
N SER A 155 -5.72 -5.43 -3.48
CA SER A 155 -6.30 -4.11 -3.71
C SER A 155 -6.12 -3.20 -2.49
N LEU A 156 -5.93 -1.91 -2.73
CA LEU A 156 -5.95 -0.85 -1.73
C LEU A 156 -6.91 0.22 -2.23
N ASN A 157 -7.84 0.70 -1.39
CA ASN A 157 -8.68 1.83 -1.72
C ASN A 157 -8.09 3.13 -1.11
N PRO A 158 -7.30 3.90 -1.88
CA PRO A 158 -6.52 5.03 -1.37
C PRO A 158 -7.32 6.34 -1.38
N SER A 159 -8.65 6.33 -1.27
CA SER A 159 -9.48 7.53 -1.52
C SER A 159 -9.05 8.77 -0.72
N SER A 160 -8.49 8.57 0.48
CA SER A 160 -7.92 9.64 1.32
C SER A 160 -6.39 9.56 1.49
N LEU A 161 -5.71 8.64 0.80
CA LEU A 161 -4.31 8.33 1.01
C LEU A 161 -3.42 9.45 0.47
N LYS A 162 -2.75 10.15 1.38
CA LYS A 162 -1.85 11.27 1.07
C LYS A 162 -0.41 10.82 0.85
N GLU A 163 0.01 9.77 1.55
CA GLU A 163 1.37 9.24 1.48
C GLU A 163 1.37 7.71 1.52
N ALA A 164 2.17 7.09 0.65
CA ALA A 164 2.42 5.66 0.64
C ALA A 164 3.91 5.37 0.50
N LYS A 165 4.53 4.70 1.48
CA LYS A 165 5.94 4.32 1.44
C LYS A 165 6.04 2.81 1.28
N LEU A 166 6.58 2.35 0.14
CA LEU A 166 6.75 0.93 -0.13
C LEU A 166 8.24 0.60 -0.23
N TYR A 167 8.72 -0.27 0.65
CA TYR A 167 10.10 -0.71 0.75
C TYR A 167 10.18 -2.21 0.51
N PHE A 168 10.57 -2.61 -0.69
CA PHE A 168 10.79 -4.03 -0.98
C PHE A 168 12.25 -4.39 -0.78
N LYS A 169 12.52 -5.52 -0.12
CA LYS A 169 13.85 -6.11 -0.24
C LYS A 169 14.11 -6.42 -1.72
N PRO A 170 15.31 -6.17 -2.24
CA PRO A 170 15.65 -6.50 -3.62
C PRO A 170 15.69 -8.03 -3.77
N SER A 171 14.54 -8.65 -4.06
CA SER A 171 14.54 -9.89 -4.83
C SER A 171 14.95 -9.48 -6.25
N GLY A 172 15.84 -10.22 -6.90
CA GLY A 172 16.47 -9.82 -8.17
C GLY A 172 15.52 -9.48 -9.33
N GLN A 173 14.20 -9.69 -9.17
CA GLN A 173 13.16 -9.38 -10.14
C GLN A 173 12.30 -8.21 -9.62
N GLY A 174 12.61 -7.00 -10.08
CA GLY A 174 11.97 -5.77 -9.62
C GLY A 174 10.45 -5.71 -9.86
N LEU A 175 9.70 -5.23 -8.87
CA LEU A 175 8.26 -5.01 -8.95
C LEU A 175 7.89 -3.81 -9.83
N LYS A 176 6.71 -3.88 -10.46
CA LYS A 176 6.07 -2.77 -11.18
C LYS A 176 4.78 -2.41 -10.45
N LEU A 177 4.59 -1.14 -10.11
CA LEU A 177 3.35 -0.65 -9.54
C LEU A 177 2.67 0.27 -10.55
N VAL A 178 1.40 0.03 -10.84
CA VAL A 178 0.60 0.88 -11.71
C VAL A 178 -0.35 1.71 -10.85
N VAL A 179 -0.24 3.02 -10.95
CA VAL A 179 -1.08 3.99 -10.26
C VAL A 179 -1.94 4.68 -11.31
N ARG A 180 -3.24 4.73 -11.11
CA ARG A 180 -4.16 5.37 -12.05
C ARG A 180 -5.21 6.22 -11.36
N SER A 181 -5.60 7.30 -12.02
CA SER A 181 -6.73 8.15 -11.63
C SER A 181 -7.39 8.63 -12.92
N ASP A 182 -8.69 8.36 -13.06
CA ASP A 182 -9.44 8.54 -14.31
C ASP A 182 -8.68 7.89 -15.50
N LYS A 183 -8.30 8.69 -16.53
CA LYS A 183 -7.54 8.23 -17.70
C LYS A 183 -6.04 8.48 -17.58
N ASN A 184 -5.53 8.82 -16.40
CA ASN A 184 -4.11 9.06 -16.17
C ASN A 184 -3.46 7.85 -15.51
N ILE A 185 -2.31 7.42 -16.04
CA ILE A 185 -1.61 6.23 -15.57
C ILE A 185 -0.13 6.52 -15.38
N VAL A 186 0.40 6.05 -14.25
CA VAL A 186 1.83 6.03 -13.94
C VAL A 186 2.27 4.61 -13.61
N ILE A 187 3.36 4.18 -14.24
CA ILE A 187 4.03 2.93 -13.94
C ILE A 187 5.30 3.24 -13.15
N TYR A 188 5.36 2.79 -11.90
CA TYR A 188 6.56 2.79 -11.09
C TYR A 188 7.40 1.56 -11.43
N GLU A 189 8.60 1.76 -11.95
CA GLU A 189 9.57 0.70 -12.22
C GLU A 189 10.62 0.67 -11.10
N ARG A 190 10.60 -0.41 -10.31
CA ARG A 190 11.50 -0.61 -9.16
C ARG A 190 11.38 0.53 -8.12
N PRO A 191 10.19 0.80 -7.57
CA PRO A 191 10.05 1.82 -6.54
C PRO A 191 10.79 1.40 -5.27
N LYS A 192 11.64 2.29 -4.74
CA LYS A 192 12.16 2.22 -3.36
C LYS A 192 11.24 2.95 -2.35
N GLY A 193 10.19 3.57 -2.88
CA GLY A 193 9.18 4.40 -2.24
C GLY A 193 8.31 4.98 -3.35
N ILE A 194 7.05 5.30 -3.06
CA ILE A 194 6.13 5.88 -4.04
C ILE A 194 5.63 7.23 -3.51
N PHE A 195 5.25 8.12 -4.41
CA PHE A 195 4.61 9.38 -4.03
C PHE A 195 3.30 9.44 -4.78
N LEU A 196 2.17 9.55 -4.10
CA LEU A 196 0.88 9.47 -4.79
C LEU A 196 0.39 10.88 -5.13
N PRO A 197 -0.23 11.09 -6.30
CA PRO A 197 -0.93 12.33 -6.58
C PRO A 197 -2.12 12.45 -5.63
N GLN A 198 -2.32 13.65 -5.09
CA GLN A 198 -3.50 13.99 -4.30
C GLN A 198 -4.66 14.29 -5.24
N VAL A 199 -5.17 13.25 -5.89
CA VAL A 199 -6.30 13.34 -6.82
C VAL A 199 -7.40 12.38 -6.36
N TYR A 200 -8.64 12.72 -6.66
CA TYR A 200 -9.78 11.84 -6.42
C TYR A 200 -9.68 10.55 -7.28
N ASP A 201 -10.31 9.47 -6.82
CA ASP A 201 -10.40 8.17 -7.52
C ASP A 201 -9.08 7.47 -7.87
N LEU A 202 -8.05 7.68 -7.06
CA LEU A 202 -6.78 6.98 -7.21
C LEU A 202 -6.97 5.46 -7.02
N LYS A 203 -6.37 4.65 -7.88
CA LYS A 203 -6.33 3.19 -7.80
C LYS A 203 -4.90 2.69 -7.97
N LEU A 204 -4.51 1.72 -7.14
CA LEU A 204 -3.18 1.11 -7.14
C LEU A 204 -3.31 -0.36 -7.54
N ASP A 205 -2.67 -0.70 -8.65
CA ASP A 205 -2.60 -2.06 -9.19
C ASP A 205 -1.14 -2.55 -9.12
N VAL A 206 -0.87 -3.59 -8.32
CA VAL A 206 0.47 -4.16 -8.17
C VAL A 206 0.66 -5.27 -9.20
N VAL A 207 1.73 -5.19 -9.98
CA VAL A 207 2.01 -6.14 -11.05
C VAL A 207 3.20 -7.00 -10.67
N LYS A 208 3.01 -8.34 -10.69
CA LYS A 208 4.08 -9.32 -10.47
C LYS A 208 5.28 -8.99 -11.38
N SER A 209 6.49 -9.09 -10.85
CA SER A 209 7.71 -8.77 -11.60
C SER A 209 7.91 -9.64 -12.84
N SER A 210 7.40 -10.87 -12.81
CA SER A 210 7.38 -11.84 -13.91
C SER A 210 6.56 -11.39 -15.12
N VAL A 211 5.59 -10.50 -14.94
CA VAL A 211 4.79 -9.97 -16.07
C VAL A 211 5.70 -9.11 -16.94
N ASP A 212 5.82 -9.48 -18.21
CA ASP A 212 6.62 -8.72 -19.15
C ASP A 212 6.05 -7.30 -19.33
N LEU A 213 6.95 -6.34 -19.54
CA LEU A 213 6.53 -4.94 -19.66
C LEU A 213 5.71 -4.71 -20.94
N GLU A 214 5.97 -5.46 -22.01
CA GLU A 214 5.19 -5.42 -23.25
C GLU A 214 3.76 -5.87 -23.01
N ASP A 215 3.57 -7.01 -22.33
CA ASP A 215 2.24 -7.55 -22.01
C ASP A 215 1.44 -6.61 -21.11
N LEU A 216 2.12 -6.03 -20.11
CA LEU A 216 1.50 -5.03 -19.24
C LEU A 216 1.03 -3.80 -20.04
N LEU A 217 1.87 -3.29 -20.95
CA LEU A 217 1.49 -2.17 -21.80
C LEU A 217 0.31 -2.51 -22.71
N ASP A 218 0.32 -3.69 -23.35
CA ASP A 218 -0.77 -4.13 -24.21
C ASP A 218 -2.09 -4.28 -23.43
N TYR A 219 -2.03 -4.81 -22.22
CA TYR A 219 -3.19 -4.87 -21.31
C TYR A 219 -3.73 -3.48 -20.95
N ILE A 220 -2.84 -2.57 -20.54
CA ILE A 220 -3.22 -1.19 -20.15
C ILE A 220 -3.88 -0.46 -21.32
N LEU A 221 -3.27 -0.53 -22.50
CA LEU A 221 -3.73 0.18 -23.70
C LEU A 221 -5.06 -0.38 -24.20
N ARG A 222 -5.25 -1.71 -24.13
CA ARG A 222 -6.50 -2.38 -24.52
C ARG A 222 -7.64 -2.07 -23.57
N THR A 223 -7.38 -2.19 -22.27
CA THR A 223 -8.43 -2.21 -21.24
C THR A 223 -8.81 -0.80 -20.78
N TRP A 224 -7.82 0.08 -20.62
CA TRP A 224 -8.04 1.36 -19.94
C TRP A 224 -7.97 2.58 -20.86
N ARG A 225 -7.42 2.43 -22.08
CA ARG A 225 -7.30 3.50 -23.08
C ARG A 225 -6.89 4.86 -22.46
N PRO A 226 -5.73 4.91 -21.78
CA PRO A 226 -5.34 6.08 -20.99
C PRO A 226 -5.13 7.32 -21.85
N LEU A 227 -5.46 8.49 -21.31
CA LEU A 227 -5.12 9.80 -21.86
C LEU A 227 -3.65 10.14 -21.61
N THR A 228 -3.13 9.77 -20.45
CA THR A 228 -1.71 9.95 -20.12
C THR A 228 -1.10 8.67 -19.60
N LEU A 229 0.12 8.38 -20.04
CA LEU A 229 0.92 7.25 -19.59
C LEU A 229 2.30 7.76 -19.22
N SER A 230 2.73 7.47 -17.99
CA SER A 230 4.05 7.90 -17.51
C SER A 230 4.80 6.75 -16.86
N SER A 231 6.14 6.83 -16.84
CA SER A 231 6.95 5.99 -15.96
C SER A 231 7.78 6.80 -14.98
N LEU A 232 7.80 6.35 -13.74
CA LEU A 232 8.65 6.85 -12.66
C LEU A 232 9.66 5.75 -12.31
N SER A 233 10.95 6.01 -12.50
CA SER A 233 11.99 5.05 -12.13
C SER A 233 13.16 5.71 -11.40
N THR A 234 13.75 4.96 -10.49
CA THR A 234 15.01 5.31 -9.80
C THR A 234 16.26 4.97 -10.65
N SER A 235 16.07 4.35 -11.82
CA SER A 235 17.15 3.92 -12.73
C SER A 235 16.75 4.09 -14.21
N ARG A 236 17.57 3.60 -15.16
CA ARG A 236 17.19 3.61 -16.59
C ARG A 236 16.01 2.65 -16.80
N SER A 237 14.85 3.23 -17.02
CA SER A 237 13.64 2.52 -17.45
C SER A 237 13.74 2.10 -18.92
N ARG A 238 13.19 0.92 -19.25
CA ARG A 238 13.01 0.46 -20.64
C ARG A 238 11.67 0.91 -21.23
N LEU A 239 10.72 1.34 -20.40
CA LEU A 239 9.39 1.76 -20.82
C LEU A 239 9.41 2.84 -21.89
N PRO A 240 10.23 3.90 -21.84
CA PRO A 240 10.22 4.94 -22.86
C PRO A 240 10.61 4.39 -24.23
N LYS A 241 11.68 3.59 -24.28
CA LYS A 241 12.12 2.94 -25.52
C LYS A 241 11.03 2.02 -26.05
N LEU A 242 10.38 1.27 -25.16
CA LEU A 242 9.32 0.35 -25.52
C LEU A 242 8.05 1.05 -26.00
N VAL A 243 7.64 2.13 -25.34
CA VAL A 243 6.52 2.97 -25.74
C VAL A 243 6.83 3.66 -27.08
N CYS A 244 8.03 4.19 -27.29
CA CYS A 244 8.44 4.71 -28.59
C CYS A 244 8.37 3.62 -29.67
N LYS A 245 8.92 2.42 -29.39
CA LYS A 245 8.90 1.27 -30.31
C LYS A 245 7.47 0.76 -30.61
N LYS A 246 6.57 0.73 -29.64
CA LYS A 246 5.21 0.21 -29.83
C LYS A 246 4.23 1.26 -30.35
N LEU A 247 4.35 2.50 -29.90
CA LEU A 247 3.35 3.55 -30.12
C LEU A 247 3.77 4.57 -31.17
N ILE A 248 5.05 4.95 -31.23
CA ILE A 248 5.53 5.98 -32.17
C ILE A 248 5.90 5.35 -33.51
N THR A 249 6.65 4.25 -33.50
CA THR A 249 7.03 3.52 -34.74
C THR A 249 5.95 2.55 -35.21
N ARG A 250 4.67 2.81 -34.87
CA ARG A 250 3.56 1.93 -35.26
C ARG A 250 3.14 2.17 -36.70
N GLU A 251 2.60 1.13 -37.33
CA GLU A 251 1.85 1.26 -38.57
C GLU A 251 0.64 2.18 -38.34
N LYS A 252 0.47 3.20 -39.20
CA LYS A 252 -0.69 4.10 -39.12
C LYS A 252 -2.00 3.34 -39.40
N ASP A 253 -1.92 2.34 -40.28
CA ASP A 253 -3.01 1.47 -40.68
C ASP A 253 -2.62 0.00 -40.41
N PRO A 254 -2.76 -0.47 -39.17
CA PRO A 254 -2.31 -1.80 -38.80
C PRO A 254 -3.14 -2.89 -39.50
N SER A 255 -2.46 -3.91 -40.02
CA SER A 255 -3.06 -5.05 -40.74
C SER A 255 -3.59 -6.16 -39.83
N CYS A 256 -3.43 -6.05 -38.51
CA CYS A 256 -3.93 -7.05 -37.56
C CYS A 256 -5.46 -6.99 -37.40
N CYS A 257 -6.08 -7.99 -36.75
CA CYS A 257 -7.54 -8.05 -36.53
C CYS A 257 -8.39 -8.03 -37.81
N THR A 258 -7.88 -8.58 -38.92
CA THR A 258 -8.58 -8.68 -40.23
C THR A 258 -9.94 -9.36 -40.14
N TYR A 259 -10.07 -10.36 -39.27
CA TYR A 259 -11.28 -11.15 -39.11
C TYR A 259 -12.23 -10.64 -37.99
N ASN A 260 -11.88 -9.56 -37.31
CA ASN A 260 -12.69 -9.00 -36.23
C ASN A 260 -13.65 -7.93 -36.76
N ALA A 261 -14.87 -7.88 -36.21
CA ALA A 261 -15.80 -6.79 -36.46
C ALA A 261 -15.16 -5.42 -36.10
N SER A 262 -15.63 -4.33 -36.72
CA SER A 262 -15.04 -2.98 -36.54
C SER A 262 -15.00 -2.49 -35.09
N GLY A 263 -15.85 -3.04 -34.21
CA GLY A 263 -15.87 -2.78 -32.76
C GLY A 263 -14.87 -3.58 -31.92
N ASP A 264 -14.41 -4.74 -32.41
CA ASP A 264 -13.60 -5.71 -31.65
C ASP A 264 -12.13 -5.72 -32.04
N LYS A 265 -11.67 -4.62 -32.63
CA LYS A 265 -10.28 -4.44 -33.05
C LYS A 265 -9.37 -4.20 -31.84
N CYS A 266 -8.08 -4.50 -31.96
CA CYS A 266 -7.12 -4.24 -30.89
C CYS A 266 -6.86 -2.73 -30.71
N TRP A 267 -6.22 -2.35 -29.59
CA TRP A 267 -5.94 -0.95 -29.25
C TRP A 267 -5.20 -0.17 -30.35
N ARG A 268 -4.40 -0.85 -31.19
CA ARG A 268 -3.61 -0.24 -32.28
C ARG A 268 -4.47 0.48 -33.31
N HIS A 269 -5.68 -0.02 -33.57
CA HIS A 269 -6.61 0.58 -34.53
C HIS A 269 -7.26 1.86 -33.99
N PHE A 270 -7.36 1.96 -32.68
CA PHE A 270 -8.02 3.07 -32.00
C PHE A 270 -7.05 4.14 -31.53
N LEU A 271 -5.76 3.86 -31.41
CA LEU A 271 -4.78 4.86 -31.02
C LEU A 271 -4.53 5.84 -32.17
N GLY A 272 -4.87 7.11 -31.95
CA GLY A 272 -4.80 8.20 -32.91
C GLY A 272 -3.43 8.90 -32.91
N ASN A 273 -3.07 9.57 -31.82
CA ASN A 273 -1.80 10.32 -31.70
C ASN A 273 -1.05 9.97 -30.39
N VAL A 274 0.27 10.17 -30.39
CA VAL A 274 1.16 9.99 -29.23
C VAL A 274 2.12 11.17 -29.17
N GLU A 275 2.09 11.92 -28.09
CA GLU A 275 2.94 13.09 -27.88
C GLU A 275 3.87 12.87 -26.68
N THR A 276 5.15 13.19 -26.86
CA THR A 276 6.13 13.24 -25.78
C THR A 276 6.28 14.70 -25.33
N GLU A 277 5.64 15.08 -24.23
CA GLU A 277 5.85 16.41 -23.67
C GLU A 277 7.09 16.42 -22.76
N ASN A 278 8.01 17.35 -23.02
CA ASN A 278 8.99 17.73 -22.01
C ASN A 278 8.23 18.43 -20.88
N LEU A 279 8.19 17.83 -19.70
CA LEU A 279 7.58 18.39 -18.48
C LEU A 279 8.31 19.66 -17.95
N VAL A 280 9.00 20.40 -18.82
CA VAL A 280 9.85 21.55 -18.54
C VAL A 280 9.05 22.79 -18.94
N ASN A 281 8.58 23.54 -17.94
CA ASN A 281 8.10 24.91 -18.07
C ASN A 281 6.71 25.15 -18.67
N GLY A 282 5.66 24.76 -17.95
CA GLY A 282 4.33 25.36 -18.14
C GLY A 282 3.54 25.42 -16.84
N LYS A 283 2.79 26.49 -16.58
CA LYS A 283 1.75 26.53 -15.53
C LYS A 283 0.59 25.61 -15.98
N SER A 284 0.70 24.30 -15.70
CA SER A 284 -0.39 23.37 -15.97
C SER A 284 -1.45 23.54 -14.90
N LYS A 285 -2.73 23.63 -15.30
CA LYS A 285 -3.87 23.61 -14.37
C LYS A 285 -4.15 22.22 -13.79
N SER A 286 -3.53 21.16 -14.32
CA SER A 286 -3.75 19.78 -13.86
C SER A 286 -2.90 19.46 -12.64
N GLU A 287 -3.56 19.11 -11.53
CA GLU A 287 -2.93 18.63 -10.29
C GLU A 287 -2.04 17.40 -10.54
N TRP A 288 -2.48 16.49 -11.42
CA TRP A 288 -1.69 15.32 -11.83
C TRP A 288 -0.36 15.71 -12.47
N ILE A 289 -0.37 16.67 -13.40
CA ILE A 289 0.85 17.15 -14.07
C ILE A 289 1.74 17.94 -13.10
N ALA A 290 1.15 18.74 -12.19
CA ALA A 290 1.90 19.44 -11.16
C ALA A 290 2.62 18.45 -10.21
N TRP A 291 1.93 17.39 -9.78
CA TRP A 291 2.49 16.31 -8.98
C TRP A 291 3.60 15.52 -9.72
N LEU A 292 3.41 15.21 -11.00
CA LEU A 292 4.47 14.57 -11.79
C LEU A 292 5.74 15.42 -11.83
N ARG A 293 5.60 16.75 -11.97
CA ARG A 293 6.75 17.65 -11.98
C ARG A 293 7.48 17.71 -10.64
N SER A 294 6.76 17.77 -9.52
CA SER A 294 7.38 17.78 -8.19
C SER A 294 8.15 16.48 -7.90
N SER A 295 7.73 15.38 -8.51
CA SER A 295 8.35 14.06 -8.41
C SER A 295 9.68 13.92 -9.16
N LYS A 296 10.05 14.87 -10.04
CA LYS A 296 11.32 14.84 -10.81
C LYS A 296 12.58 14.85 -9.94
N SER A 297 12.49 15.39 -8.73
CA SER A 297 13.59 15.39 -7.75
C SER A 297 13.95 13.96 -7.29
N LYS A 298 13.01 13.02 -7.37
CA LYS A 298 13.15 11.65 -6.84
C LYS A 298 13.21 10.59 -7.94
N PHE A 299 12.66 10.88 -9.12
CA PHE A 299 12.50 9.91 -10.19
C PHE A 299 12.92 10.48 -11.54
N LYS A 300 13.48 9.61 -12.39
CA LYS A 300 13.50 9.85 -13.83
C LYS A 300 12.08 9.61 -14.36
N ILE A 301 11.50 10.65 -14.94
CA ILE A 301 10.11 10.65 -15.41
C ILE A 301 10.08 10.68 -16.92
N ASN A 302 9.27 9.80 -17.49
CA ASN A 302 8.91 9.84 -18.91
C ASN A 302 7.41 9.95 -18.99
N TYR A 303 6.92 10.82 -19.87
CA TYR A 303 5.51 11.19 -19.96
C TYR A 303 5.07 11.14 -21.42
N PHE A 304 3.91 10.53 -21.64
CA PHE A 304 3.28 10.40 -22.94
C PHE A 304 1.81 10.81 -22.84
N ARG A 305 1.36 11.63 -23.78
CA ARG A 305 -0.06 11.94 -23.99
C ARG A 305 -0.56 11.12 -25.17
N LEU A 306 -1.71 10.48 -25.00
CA LEU A 306 -2.31 9.56 -25.97
C LEU A 306 -3.69 10.06 -26.37
N SER A 307 -3.94 10.08 -27.68
CA SER A 307 -5.24 10.44 -28.25
C SER A 307 -5.86 9.22 -28.90
N TRP A 308 -7.15 8.98 -28.66
CA TRP A 308 -7.88 7.80 -29.15
C TRP A 308 -8.99 8.20 -30.12
N LYS A 309 -9.11 7.47 -31.23
CA LYS A 309 -10.22 7.57 -32.17
C LYS A 309 -11.51 7.06 -31.50
N HIS A 310 -12.65 7.68 -31.78
CA HIS A 310 -13.95 7.23 -31.28
C HIS A 310 -14.26 5.82 -31.83
N GLY A 311 -14.47 4.85 -30.93
CA GLY A 311 -14.99 3.52 -31.24
C GLY A 311 -16.16 3.21 -30.31
N LYS A 312 -17.18 2.51 -30.80
CA LYS A 312 -18.35 2.10 -29.99
C LYS A 312 -17.86 1.30 -28.77
N HIS A 313 -18.32 1.70 -27.59
CA HIS A 313 -17.96 1.11 -26.31
C HIS A 313 -18.73 -0.20 -26.13
N VAL A 314 -18.04 -1.34 -26.12
CA VAL A 314 -18.59 -2.54 -25.48
C VAL A 314 -18.02 -2.57 -24.07
N SER A 315 -18.74 -1.97 -23.12
CA SER A 315 -18.55 -2.28 -21.70
C SER A 315 -19.04 -3.70 -21.45
N GLN A 316 -18.22 -4.70 -21.79
CA GLN A 316 -18.30 -5.94 -21.06
C GLN A 316 -17.61 -5.70 -19.73
N GLY A 317 -18.42 -5.55 -18.68
CA GLY A 317 -17.98 -5.65 -17.30
C GLY A 317 -17.42 -7.05 -17.05
N LEU A 318 -16.18 -7.29 -17.47
CA LEU A 318 -15.40 -8.38 -16.93
C LEU A 318 -14.95 -7.93 -15.55
N LYS A 319 -15.72 -8.32 -14.52
CA LYS A 319 -15.18 -8.71 -13.21
C LYS A 319 -14.25 -9.92 -13.44
N GLY A 320 -13.16 -9.70 -14.16
CA GLY A 320 -12.10 -10.66 -14.34
C GLY A 320 -11.11 -10.49 -13.20
N ARG A 321 -11.26 -11.34 -12.18
CA ARG A 321 -10.16 -11.67 -11.26
C ARG A 321 -8.89 -11.81 -12.08
N LEU A 322 -7.84 -11.05 -11.76
CA LEU A 322 -6.48 -11.47 -12.08
C LEU A 322 -6.13 -12.60 -11.10
N MET A 323 -6.75 -13.76 -11.27
CA MET A 323 -6.15 -15.01 -10.81
C MET A 323 -5.20 -15.44 -11.92
N PHE A 324 -3.91 -15.28 -11.67
CA PHE A 324 -2.87 -15.95 -12.44
C PHE A 324 -2.03 -16.69 -11.41
N ASP A 325 -2.15 -18.01 -11.47
CA ASP A 325 -1.42 -18.99 -10.66
C ASP A 325 0.07 -18.66 -10.53
#